data_AF-A0AA37HZA1-F1
#
_entry.id   AF-A0AA37HZA1-F1
#
_cell.length_a   1.000
_cell.length_b   1.000
_cell.length_c   1.000
_cell.angle_alpha   90.00
_cell.angle_beta   90.00
_cell.angle_gamma   90.00
#
_symmetry.space_group_name_H-M   'P 1'
#
loop_
_entity.id
_entity.type
_entity.pdbx_description
1 polymer ?
#
loop_
_entity_poly.entity_id
_entity_poly.type
_entity_poly.pdbx_seq_one_letter_code
_entity_poly.pdbx_strand_id
1 'polypeptide(L)'
;MSARETFHIEILGPASRAEPDPILSRVSVRVEDQAGAEERALRLFARARVPQRAGEPAEAVRVIDGAGREVFFRSRFDEGG
;
A
#
# COMPACT_ATOMS: atom_id res chain seq x y z
N MET A 1 -27.32 7.39 1.80
CA MET A 1 -25.91 7.79 1.96
C MET A 1 -25.11 6.52 2.17
N SER A 2 -24.17 6.19 1.27
CA SER A 2 -23.29 5.03 1.51
C SER A 2 -22.29 5.40 2.61
N ALA A 3 -22.17 4.58 3.64
CA ALA A 3 -21.29 4.87 4.76
C ALA A 3 -19.84 4.70 4.30
N ARG A 4 -19.06 5.78 4.30
CA ARG A 4 -17.63 5.71 3.98
C ARG A 4 -16.88 4.92 5.06
N GLU A 5 -16.11 3.93 4.65
CA GLU A 5 -15.22 3.12 5.48
C GLU A 5 -13.81 3.71 5.51
N THR A 6 -13.06 3.41 6.58
CA THR A 6 -11.66 3.78 6.72
C THR A 6 -10.76 2.57 6.41
N PHE A 7 -9.81 2.78 5.51
CA PHE A 7 -8.78 1.83 5.15
C PHE A 7 -7.39 2.39 5.47
N HIS A 8 -6.43 1.52 5.73
CA HIS A 8 -5.02 1.88 5.83
C HIS A 8 -4.27 1.35 4.63
N ILE A 9 -3.56 2.24 3.94
CA ILE A 9 -2.65 1.89 2.86
C ILE A 9 -1.24 1.91 3.43
N GLU A 10 -0.52 0.80 3.28
CA GLU A 10 0.85 0.65 3.74
C GLU A 10 1.76 0.43 2.53
N ILE A 11 2.77 1.29 2.38
CA ILE A 11 3.84 1.13 1.39
C ILE A 11 4.98 0.39 2.08
N LEU A 12 5.37 -0.73 1.50
CA LEU A 12 6.38 -1.63 2.03
C LEU A 12 7.70 -1.43 1.30
N GLY A 13 8.79 -1.43 2.07
CA GLY A 13 10.15 -1.40 1.57
C GLY A 13 10.70 -2.80 1.38
N PRO A 14 12.01 -2.92 1.09
CA PRO A 14 12.62 -4.21 0.85
C PRO A 14 12.61 -5.11 2.07
N ALA A 15 12.12 -6.34 1.86
CA ALA A 15 12.12 -7.35 2.91
C ALA A 15 13.56 -7.67 3.34
N SER A 16 13.80 -7.69 4.65
CA SER A 16 15.05 -8.14 5.27
C SER A 16 14.80 -9.29 6.23
N ARG A 17 15.88 -9.98 6.64
CA ARG A 17 15.78 -11.06 7.62
C ARG A 17 15.26 -10.59 9.00
N ALA A 18 15.48 -9.32 9.32
CA ALA A 18 15.08 -8.72 10.59
C ALA A 18 13.64 -8.15 10.53
N GLU A 19 13.26 -7.59 9.38
CA GLU A 19 11.93 -7.06 9.11
C GLU A 19 11.45 -7.54 7.74
N PRO A 20 10.53 -8.52 7.69
CA PRO A 20 10.03 -9.05 6.43
C PRO A 20 9.13 -8.05 5.67
N ASP A 21 8.39 -7.20 6.38
CA ASP A 21 7.49 -6.19 5.79
C ASP A 21 7.75 -4.79 6.37
N PRO A 22 8.89 -4.15 6.09
CA PRO A 22 9.19 -2.84 6.64
C PRO A 22 8.23 -1.81 6.04
N ILE A 23 7.43 -1.16 6.90
CA ILE A 23 6.47 -0.14 6.48
C ILE A 23 7.22 1.19 6.28
N LEU A 24 7.42 1.60 5.03
CA LEU A 24 8.03 2.88 4.69
C LEU A 24 7.08 4.05 4.92
N SER A 25 5.79 3.85 4.65
CA SER A 25 4.76 4.84 4.94
C SER A 25 3.39 4.19 5.14
N ARG A 26 2.57 4.82 5.96
CA ARG A 26 1.18 4.43 6.19
C ARG A 26 0.26 5.64 6.03
N VAL A 27 -0.84 5.48 5.30
CA VAL A 27 -1.84 6.51 5.08
C VAL A 27 -3.23 5.95 5.36
N SER A 28 -4.02 6.67 6.15
CA SER A 28 -5.45 6.35 6.34
C SER A 28 -6.28 7.07 5.31
N VAL A 29 -7.19 6.36 4.64
CA VAL A 29 -8.09 6.92 3.64
C VAL A 29 -9.53 6.59 4.01
N ARG A 30 -10.45 7.49 3.68
CA ARG A 30 -11.89 7.30 3.90
C ARG A 30 -12.61 7.32 2.56
N VAL A 31 -13.07 6.16 2.12
CA VAL A 31 -13.63 5.93 0.77
C VAL A 31 -14.94 5.16 0.86
N GLU A 32 -15.66 5.05 -0.25
CA GLU A 32 -16.99 4.41 -0.27
C GLU A 32 -16.92 2.89 -0.28
N ASP A 33 -15.82 2.32 -0.79
CA ASP A 33 -15.60 0.89 -0.91
C ASP A 33 -14.10 0.54 -1.01
N GLN A 34 -13.82 -0.76 -1.02
CA GLN A 34 -12.47 -1.32 -1.20
C GLN A 34 -11.84 -0.89 -2.53
N ALA A 35 -12.60 -0.84 -3.63
CA ALA A 35 -12.07 -0.50 -4.95
C ALA A 35 -11.46 0.92 -4.97
N GLY A 36 -12.10 1.89 -4.30
CA GLY A 36 -11.56 3.22 -4.12
C GLY A 36 -10.27 3.26 -3.28
N ALA A 37 -10.13 2.36 -2.31
CA ALA A 37 -8.90 2.21 -1.53
C ALA A 37 -7.77 1.61 -2.37
N GLU A 38 -8.07 0.59 -3.18
CA GLU A 38 -7.12 -0.05 -4.12
C GLU A 38 -6.59 0.94 -5.16
N GLU A 39 -7.47 1.71 -5.82
CA GLU A 39 -7.06 2.73 -6.79
C GLU A 39 -6.10 3.75 -6.16
N ARG A 40 -6.39 4.15 -4.92
CA ARG A 40 -5.54 5.08 -4.17
C ARG A 40 -4.20 4.45 -3.80
N ALA A 41 -4.20 3.18 -3.41
CA ALA A 41 -3.01 2.41 -3.09
C ALA A 41 -2.08 2.29 -4.29
N LEU A 42 -2.60 1.92 -5.46
CA LEU A 42 -1.85 1.83 -6.71
C LEU A 42 -1.20 3.16 -7.09
N ARG A 43 -1.93 4.27 -6.98
CA ARG A 43 -1.40 5.61 -7.26
C ARG A 43 -0.28 6.02 -6.30
N LEU A 44 -0.41 5.70 -5.02
CA LEU A 44 0.64 5.97 -4.03
C LEU A 44 1.87 5.11 -4.30
N PHE A 45 1.67 3.83 -4.60
CA PHE A 45 2.75 2.90 -4.90
C PHE A 45 3.54 3.28 -6.14
N ALA A 46 2.86 3.64 -7.23
CA ALA A 46 3.50 4.12 -8.45
C ALA A 46 4.40 5.35 -8.20
N ARG A 47 3.99 6.25 -7.29
CA ARG A 47 4.80 7.42 -6.90
C ARG A 47 5.96 7.04 -5.98
N ALA A 48 5.73 6.14 -5.02
CA ALA A 48 6.74 5.72 -4.04
C ALA A 48 7.86 4.89 -4.68
N ARG A 49 7.60 4.22 -5.81
CA ARG A 49 8.61 3.50 -6.61
C ARG A 49 9.60 4.43 -7.32
N VAL A 50 9.30 5.73 -7.46
CA VAL A 50 10.20 6.68 -8.12
C VAL A 50 11.34 7.05 -7.17
N PRO A 51 12.62 6.79 -7.52
CA PRO A 51 13.75 7.06 -6.61
C PRO A 51 13.89 8.56 -6.32
N GLN A 52 13.50 8.98 -5.12
CA GLN A 52 13.74 10.33 -4.62
C GLN A 52 15.10 10.35 -3.90
N ARG A 53 16.18 10.39 -4.69
CA ARG A 53 17.59 10.66 -4.34
C ARG A 53 18.30 9.90 -3.20
N ALA A 54 17.66 9.13 -2.31
CA ALA A 54 18.39 8.46 -1.21
C ALA A 54 17.69 7.28 -0.50
N GLY A 55 16.45 6.91 -0.84
CA GLY A 55 15.71 5.82 -0.17
C GLY A 55 15.72 4.52 -0.95
N GLU A 56 15.67 3.39 -0.24
CA GLU A 56 15.36 2.09 -0.84
C GLU A 56 13.98 2.14 -1.52
N PRO A 57 13.83 1.63 -2.74
CA PRO A 57 12.59 1.74 -3.49
C PRO A 57 11.47 0.93 -2.82
N ALA A 58 10.25 1.46 -2.83
CA ALA A 58 9.08 0.70 -2.41
C ALA A 58 8.97 -0.62 -3.20
N GLU A 59 8.79 -1.74 -2.51
CA GLU A 59 8.67 -3.06 -3.11
C GLU A 59 7.23 -3.55 -3.21
N ALA A 60 6.36 -3.11 -2.31
CA ALA A 60 4.95 -3.49 -2.34
C ALA A 60 4.05 -2.43 -1.72
N VAL A 61 2.75 -2.62 -1.90
CA VAL A 61 1.68 -1.90 -1.23
C VAL A 61 0.63 -2.88 -0.76
N ARG A 62 0.07 -2.64 0.43
CA ARG A 62 -1.12 -3.36 0.91
C ARG A 62 -2.20 -2.43 1.42
N VAL A 63 -3.44 -2.91 1.43
CA VAL A 63 -4.59 -2.22 2.02
C VAL A 63 -5.14 -3.07 3.15
N ILE A 64 -5.31 -2.43 4.31
CA ILE A 64 -5.89 -3.00 5.51
C ILE A 64 -7.26 -2.36 5.74
N ASP A 65 -8.30 -3.16 5.97
CA ASP A 65 -9.66 -2.68 6.29
C ASP A 65 -9.79 -2.17 7.74
N GLY A 66 -10.99 -1.68 8.11
CA GLY A 66 -11.25 -1.20 9.47
C GLY A 66 -11.21 -2.28 10.55
N ALA A 67 -11.24 -3.56 10.15
CA ALA A 67 -11.13 -4.72 11.02
C ALA A 67 -9.68 -5.23 11.15
N GLY A 68 -8.71 -4.58 10.49
CA GLY A 68 -7.30 -4.98 10.52
C GLY A 68 -6.94 -6.10 9.55
N ARG A 69 -7.81 -6.43 8.59
CA ARG A 69 -7.55 -7.48 7.59
C ARG A 69 -6.89 -6.90 6.35
N GLU A 70 -5.89 -7.60 5.84
CA GLU A 70 -5.38 -7.31 4.51
C GLU A 70 -6.42 -7.71 3.46
N VAL A 71 -6.89 -6.72 2.70
CA VAL A 71 -7.91 -6.91 1.65
C VAL A 71 -7.34 -6.75 0.25
N PHE A 72 -6.12 -6.22 0.14
CA PHE A 72 -5.40 -6.06 -1.11
C PHE A 72 -3.90 -6.04 -0.87
N PHE A 73 -3.15 -6.62 -1.80
CA PHE A 73 -1.70 -6.59 -1.84
C PHE A 73 -1.23 -6.51 -3.29
N ARG A 74 -0.18 -5.71 -3.55
CA ARG A 74 0.51 -5.69 -4.84
C ARG A 74 1.99 -5.44 -4.65
N SER A 75 2.80 -6.27 -5.29
CA SER A 75 4.25 -6.14 -5.35
C SER A 75 4.71 -5.49 -6.66
N ARG A 76 5.93 -4.95 -6.67
CA ARG A 76 6.60 -4.49 -7.91
C ARG A 76 6.93 -5.62 -8.87
N PHE A 77 6.86 -6.88 -8.42
CA PHE A 77 7.12 -8.07 -9.22
C PHE A 77 5.87 -8.59 -9.95
N ASP A 78 4.68 -8.07 -9.61
CA ASP A 78 3.42 -8.46 -10.25
C ASP A 78 3.24 -7.78 -11.62
N GLU A 79 4.04 -6.74 -11.94
CA GLU A 79 4.11 -6.11 -13.26
C GLU A 79 5.08 -6.87 -14.17
N GLY A 80 4.72 -8.09 -14.60
CA GLY A 80 5.60 -8.85 -15.51
C GLY A 80 5.22 -10.31 -15.79
N GLY A 81 4.00 -10.74 -15.47
CA GLY A 81 3.46 -12.04 -15.89
C GLY A 81 2.88 -12.02 -17.29
#